data_AF-A0A8S8ZLT9-F1
#
_entry.id   AF-A0A8S8ZLT9-F1
#
_cell.length_a   1.000
_cell.length_b   1.000
_cell.length_c   1.000
_cell.angle_alpha   90.00
_cell.angle_beta   90.00
_cell.angle_gamma   90.00
#
_symmetry.space_group_name_H-M   'P 1'
#
loop_
_entity.id
_entity.type
_entity.pdbx_description
1 polymer ?
#
loop_
_entity_poly.entity_id
_entity_poly.type
_entity_poly.pdbx_seq_one_letter_code
_entity_poly.pdbx_strand_id
1 'polypeptide(L)'
;MLNDVQSNAEYIAYAISYVKALIGDGRELNVIGWSQGNLATQWVFTYWPSTSPKVRQLISVSPDFHGTALANGLCLNAGNLTNGIEEGLPCAPSVLQQEYNSNLISTLRAAGGGDAYVPTTSFWSSLFDEIVQPQIGLTASARIGNARRKGVTNVEVQTVCGLSPGGGFYGHASLLSHPLVAALTLDALKNGGPASLGRIASDIRDICKNVLAPGLDGADGAQTAGAIVLAGVRLIAYPSKLKEEPALRAYAA
;
A
#
# COMPACT_ATOMS: atom_id res chain seq x y z
N MET A 1 -9.07 -7.50 -0.42
CA MET A 1 -9.17 -7.90 1.00
C MET A 1 -10.35 -7.12 1.59
N LEU A 2 -11.55 -7.72 1.67
CA LEU A 2 -12.81 -6.98 1.96
C LEU A 2 -13.34 -7.19 3.38
N ASN A 3 -12.96 -8.29 4.03
CA ASN A 3 -13.23 -8.52 5.44
C ASN A 3 -12.42 -7.55 6.33
N ASP A 4 -12.70 -7.56 7.62
CA ASP A 4 -11.95 -6.83 8.65
C ASP A 4 -10.42 -6.90 8.44
N VAL A 5 -9.75 -5.74 8.34
CA VAL A 5 -8.30 -5.58 8.13
C VAL A 5 -7.50 -6.30 9.22
N GLN A 6 -8.01 -6.33 10.45
CA GLN A 6 -7.35 -7.01 11.57
C GLN A 6 -7.30 -8.52 11.32
N SER A 7 -8.37 -9.07 10.73
CA SER A 7 -8.44 -10.47 10.33
C SER A 7 -7.59 -10.74 9.08
N ASN A 8 -7.56 -9.82 8.11
CA ASN A 8 -6.68 -9.92 6.95
C ASN A 8 -5.18 -9.91 7.36
N ALA A 9 -4.83 -9.14 8.39
CA ALA A 9 -3.49 -9.07 8.95
C ALA A 9 -3.04 -10.40 9.57
N GLU A 10 -3.93 -11.20 10.15
CA GLU A 10 -3.59 -12.53 10.68
C GLU A 10 -2.99 -13.45 9.60
N TYR A 11 -3.53 -13.41 8.38
CA TYR A 11 -2.96 -14.16 7.24
C TYR A 11 -1.53 -13.72 6.93
N ILE A 12 -1.25 -12.42 6.99
CA ILE A 12 0.08 -11.87 6.74
C ILE A 12 1.04 -12.25 7.88
N ALA A 13 0.61 -12.14 9.14
CA ALA A 13 1.41 -12.53 10.30
C ALA A 13 1.79 -14.02 10.26
N TYR A 14 0.82 -14.87 9.92
CA TYR A 14 1.04 -16.29 9.72
C TYR A 14 1.99 -16.54 8.55
N ALA A 15 1.75 -15.93 7.38
CA ALA A 15 2.58 -16.11 6.19
C ALA A 15 4.05 -15.71 6.45
N ILE A 16 4.30 -14.60 7.13
CA ILE A 16 5.66 -14.17 7.49
C ILE A 16 6.36 -15.24 8.33
N SER A 17 5.70 -15.74 9.38
CA SER A 17 6.29 -16.72 10.28
C SER A 17 6.48 -18.08 9.60
N TYR A 18 5.48 -18.50 8.82
CA TYR A 18 5.49 -19.77 8.09
C TYR A 18 6.57 -19.79 7.00
N VAL A 19 6.60 -18.79 6.13
CA VAL A 19 7.60 -18.71 5.05
C VAL A 19 9.00 -18.58 5.63
N LYS A 20 9.20 -17.76 6.68
CA LYS A 20 10.51 -17.67 7.34
C LYS A 20 10.97 -19.01 7.90
N ALA A 21 10.08 -19.79 8.52
CA ALA A 21 10.41 -21.13 9.01
C ALA A 21 10.79 -22.09 7.86
N LEU A 22 10.10 -22.01 6.72
CA LEU A 22 10.40 -22.85 5.56
C LEU A 22 11.76 -22.54 4.91
N ILE A 23 12.10 -21.25 4.75
CA ILE A 23 13.36 -20.86 4.09
C ILE A 23 14.57 -20.90 5.02
N GLY A 24 14.34 -21.00 6.33
CA GLY A 24 15.36 -21.04 7.37
C GLY A 24 16.02 -19.68 7.69
N ASP A 25 16.89 -19.68 8.69
CA ASP A 25 17.50 -18.44 9.20
C ASP A 25 18.51 -17.81 8.23
N GLY A 26 19.16 -18.62 7.39
CA GLY A 26 20.14 -18.17 6.40
C GLY A 26 19.56 -17.47 5.16
N ARG A 27 18.23 -17.33 5.07
CA ARG A 27 17.55 -16.67 3.95
C ARG A 27 16.70 -15.51 4.42
N GLU A 28 16.71 -14.44 3.63
CA GLU A 28 16.03 -13.21 3.96
C GLU A 28 14.63 -13.18 3.33
N LEU A 29 13.64 -12.75 4.11
CA LEU A 29 12.27 -12.59 3.65
C LEU A 29 11.99 -11.11 3.41
N ASN A 30 11.57 -10.77 2.19
CA ASN A 30 11.09 -9.43 1.84
C ASN A 30 9.57 -9.46 1.71
N VAL A 31 8.90 -8.38 2.08
CA VAL A 31 7.45 -8.22 1.87
C VAL A 31 7.24 -7.12 0.83
N ILE A 32 6.43 -7.39 -0.18
CA ILE A 32 5.99 -6.40 -1.16
C ILE A 32 4.46 -6.31 -1.05
N GLY A 33 3.96 -5.11 -0.79
CA GLY A 33 2.53 -4.87 -0.59
C GLY A 33 1.99 -3.83 -1.58
N TRP A 34 0.71 -3.98 -1.90
CA TRP A 34 -0.05 -3.02 -2.70
C TRP A 34 -1.32 -2.62 -1.94
N SER A 35 -1.66 -1.33 -1.96
CA SER A 35 -2.90 -0.82 -1.36
C SER A 35 -2.99 -1.25 0.13
N GLN A 36 -4.18 -1.69 0.56
CA GLN A 36 -4.46 -2.25 1.89
C GLN A 36 -3.47 -3.31 2.38
N GLY A 37 -2.83 -4.06 1.48
CA GLY A 37 -1.83 -5.06 1.87
C GLY A 37 -0.71 -4.44 2.71
N ASN A 38 -0.38 -3.17 2.45
CA ASN A 38 0.60 -2.41 3.23
C ASN A 38 0.06 -2.00 4.59
N LEU A 39 -1.17 -1.48 4.66
CA LEU A 39 -1.83 -1.16 5.92
C LEU A 39 -1.91 -2.38 6.83
N ALA A 40 -2.36 -3.52 6.30
CA ALA A 40 -2.45 -4.77 7.03
C ALA A 40 -1.07 -5.30 7.45
N THR A 41 -0.04 -5.16 6.61
CA THR A 41 1.34 -5.52 6.99
C THR A 41 1.87 -4.63 8.12
N GLN A 42 1.58 -3.34 8.08
CA GLN A 42 1.98 -2.41 9.13
C GLN A 42 1.22 -2.66 10.45
N TRP A 43 -0.04 -3.08 10.37
CA TRP A 43 -0.81 -3.59 11.50
C TRP A 43 -0.13 -4.83 12.12
N VAL A 44 0.32 -5.78 11.29
CA VAL A 44 1.08 -6.96 11.74
C VAL A 44 2.35 -6.56 12.48
N PHE A 45 3.15 -5.64 11.94
CA PHE A 45 4.38 -5.22 12.60
C PHE A 45 4.14 -4.51 13.94
N THR A 46 2.98 -3.85 14.08
CA THR A 46 2.59 -3.15 15.30
C THR A 46 2.14 -4.12 16.40
N TYR A 47 1.29 -5.10 16.07
CA TYR A 47 0.63 -5.95 17.07
C TYR A 47 1.18 -7.38 17.17
N TRP A 48 1.98 -7.83 16.20
CA TRP A 48 2.72 -9.10 16.25
C TRP A 48 4.23 -8.83 16.17
N PRO A 49 4.85 -8.32 17.24
CA PRO A 49 6.25 -7.87 17.23
C PRO A 49 7.24 -8.97 16.85
N SER A 50 6.87 -10.26 16.99
CA SER A 50 7.68 -11.40 16.56
C SER A 50 7.86 -11.52 15.04
N THR A 51 7.13 -10.75 14.23
CA THR A 51 7.19 -10.79 12.76
C THR A 51 8.25 -9.85 12.19
N SER A 52 8.39 -8.63 12.73
CA SER A 52 9.33 -7.64 12.20
C SER A 52 10.79 -8.11 12.12
N PRO A 53 11.35 -8.88 13.09
CA PRO A 53 12.72 -9.39 12.98
C PRO A 53 12.89 -10.46 11.89
N LYS A 54 11.80 -11.04 11.39
CA LYS A 54 11.81 -12.06 10.32
C LYS A 54 11.82 -11.42 8.93
N VAL A 55 11.50 -10.13 8.83
CA VAL A 55 11.36 -9.42 7.55
C VAL A 55 12.54 -8.49 7.36
N ARG A 56 13.24 -8.65 6.24
CA ARG A 56 14.37 -7.82 5.83
C ARG A 56 13.93 -6.40 5.52
N GLN A 57 12.86 -6.24 4.75
CA GLN A 57 12.31 -4.95 4.35
C GLN A 57 10.87 -5.08 3.85
N LEU A 58 10.19 -3.94 3.84
CA LEU A 58 8.89 -3.74 3.22
C LEU A 58 9.04 -2.84 1.98
N ILE A 59 8.47 -3.27 0.86
CA ILE A 59 8.36 -2.47 -0.37
C ILE A 59 6.87 -2.23 -0.61
N SER A 60 6.45 -0.98 -0.53
CA SER A 60 5.04 -0.60 -0.52
C SER A 60 4.70 0.22 -1.75
N VAL A 61 3.80 -0.30 -2.58
CA VAL A 61 3.27 0.39 -3.76
C VAL A 61 1.85 0.87 -3.47
N SER A 62 1.62 2.17 -3.66
CA SER A 62 0.35 2.85 -3.35
C SER A 62 -0.21 2.50 -1.96
N PRO A 63 0.60 2.53 -0.87
CA PRO A 63 0.08 2.25 0.47
C PRO A 63 -0.85 3.35 0.97
N ASP A 64 -1.72 2.97 1.89
CA ASP A 64 -2.68 3.80 2.59
C ASP A 64 -2.43 3.74 4.11
N PHE A 65 -1.20 4.01 4.56
CA PHE A 65 -0.83 3.94 5.99
C PHE A 65 -1.61 4.91 6.88
N HIS A 66 -2.23 5.93 6.30
CA HIS A 66 -3.13 6.86 6.96
C HIS A 66 -4.57 6.75 6.43
N GLY A 67 -4.91 5.64 5.75
CA GLY A 67 -6.20 5.48 5.09
C GLY A 67 -6.40 6.43 3.92
N THR A 68 -7.64 6.72 3.58
CA THR A 68 -8.03 7.61 2.49
C THR A 68 -9.27 8.41 2.85
N ALA A 69 -9.31 9.68 2.44
CA ALA A 69 -10.49 10.53 2.54
C ALA A 69 -11.59 10.13 1.54
N LEU A 70 -11.26 9.27 0.56
CA LEU A 70 -12.18 8.83 -0.48
C LEU A 70 -12.91 7.51 -0.14
N ALA A 71 -12.68 6.94 1.05
CA ALA A 71 -13.16 5.61 1.43
C ALA A 71 -14.67 5.46 1.28
N ASN A 72 -15.45 6.47 1.69
CA ASN A 72 -16.91 6.44 1.62
C ASN A 72 -17.43 6.35 0.17
N GLY A 73 -16.67 6.88 -0.81
CA GLY A 73 -16.98 6.71 -2.23
C GLY A 73 -16.77 5.29 -2.76
N LEU A 74 -16.09 4.44 -2.01
CA LEU A 74 -15.86 3.03 -2.32
C LEU A 74 -16.91 2.10 -1.67
N CYS A 75 -17.89 2.65 -0.96
CA CYS A 75 -19.05 1.93 -0.42
C CYS A 75 -20.08 1.62 -1.52
N LEU A 76 -19.62 0.92 -2.56
CA LEU A 76 -20.40 0.59 -3.76
C LEU A 76 -21.43 -0.50 -3.46
N ASN A 77 -22.66 -0.33 -3.96
CA ASN A 77 -23.77 -1.26 -3.74
C ASN A 77 -24.53 -1.54 -5.04
N ALA A 78 -25.07 -2.76 -5.17
CA ALA A 78 -25.94 -3.10 -6.29
C ALA A 78 -27.21 -2.23 -6.24
N GLY A 79 -27.42 -1.40 -7.26
CA GLY A 79 -28.55 -0.45 -7.32
C GLY A 79 -28.26 0.97 -6.84
N ASN A 80 -27.06 1.25 -6.34
CA ASN A 80 -26.63 2.61 -5.97
C ASN A 80 -25.19 2.86 -6.43
N LEU A 81 -25.02 2.98 -7.75
CA LEU A 81 -23.73 3.25 -8.40
C LEU A 81 -23.42 4.75 -8.52
N THR A 82 -24.37 5.63 -8.15
CA THR A 82 -24.32 7.07 -8.44
C THR A 82 -24.29 7.97 -7.21
N ASN A 83 -24.64 7.49 -6.00
CA ASN A 83 -24.78 8.35 -4.82
C ASN A 83 -23.62 8.18 -3.82
N GLY A 84 -22.43 7.80 -4.31
CA GLY A 84 -21.25 7.35 -3.54
C GLY A 84 -20.57 8.41 -2.66
N ILE A 85 -21.31 9.03 -1.76
CA ILE A 85 -20.78 9.90 -0.69
C ILE A 85 -21.73 9.99 0.52
N GLU A 86 -22.85 9.26 0.54
CA GLU A 86 -23.75 9.25 1.69
C GLU A 86 -23.15 8.46 2.86
N GLU A 87 -23.05 9.12 4.02
CA GLU A 87 -22.69 8.48 5.29
C GLU A 87 -23.70 7.38 5.65
N GLY A 88 -23.21 6.28 6.22
CA GLY A 88 -24.05 5.16 6.69
C GLY A 88 -24.51 4.17 5.60
N LEU A 89 -23.99 4.27 4.38
CA LEU A 89 -24.19 3.25 3.35
C LEU A 89 -23.52 1.93 3.75
N PRO A 90 -24.16 0.77 3.51
CA PRO A 90 -23.50 -0.52 3.70
C PRO A 90 -22.22 -0.62 2.90
N CYS A 91 -21.13 -0.97 3.56
CA CYS A 91 -19.78 -0.94 3.01
C CYS A 91 -19.00 -2.19 3.41
N ALA A 92 -17.97 -2.55 2.65
CA ALA A 92 -17.10 -3.64 3.07
C ALA A 92 -16.36 -3.23 4.37
N PRO A 93 -16.22 -4.12 5.37
CA PRO A 93 -15.54 -3.83 6.63
C PRO A 93 -14.20 -3.13 6.46
N SER A 94 -13.36 -3.60 5.53
CA SER A 94 -12.05 -3.01 5.32
C SER A 94 -12.08 -1.63 4.67
N VAL A 95 -13.13 -1.29 3.91
CA VAL A 95 -13.26 0.06 3.33
C VAL A 95 -13.52 1.06 4.44
N LEU A 96 -14.43 0.74 5.38
CA LEU A 96 -14.67 1.58 6.57
C LEU A 96 -13.40 1.76 7.40
N GLN A 97 -12.63 0.67 7.59
CA GLN A 97 -11.37 0.73 8.33
C GLN A 97 -10.25 1.49 7.62
N GLN A 98 -10.32 1.67 6.30
CA GLN A 98 -9.38 2.48 5.54
C GLN A 98 -9.82 3.94 5.41
N GLU A 99 -10.92 4.36 6.03
CA GLU A 99 -11.24 5.79 6.13
C GLU A 99 -10.13 6.53 6.89
N TYR A 100 -9.78 7.73 6.44
CA TYR A 100 -8.60 8.48 6.90
C TYR A 100 -8.51 8.62 8.43
N ASN A 101 -9.66 8.77 9.11
CA ASN A 101 -9.77 8.93 10.56
C ASN A 101 -10.49 7.76 11.23
N SER A 102 -10.54 6.58 10.62
CA SER A 102 -11.16 5.39 11.22
C SER A 102 -10.54 5.06 12.57
N ASN A 103 -11.24 4.31 13.42
CA ASN A 103 -10.71 3.83 14.68
C ASN A 103 -9.47 2.96 14.43
N LEU A 104 -9.46 2.12 13.40
CA LEU A 104 -8.31 1.30 13.02
C LEU A 104 -7.10 2.15 12.68
N ILE A 105 -7.24 3.16 11.81
CA ILE A 105 -6.13 4.03 11.42
C ILE A 105 -5.63 4.84 12.62
N SER A 106 -6.54 5.44 13.38
CA SER A 106 -6.20 6.23 14.57
C SER A 106 -5.45 5.39 15.59
N THR A 107 -5.92 4.17 15.85
CA THR A 107 -5.31 3.24 16.82
C THR A 107 -3.95 2.76 16.32
N LEU A 108 -3.82 2.36 15.05
CA LEU A 108 -2.55 1.97 14.46
C LEU A 108 -1.51 3.08 14.62
N ARG A 109 -1.89 4.32 14.29
CA ARG A 109 -0.98 5.46 14.33
C ARG A 109 -0.62 5.85 15.76
N ALA A 110 -1.56 5.81 16.70
CA ALA A 110 -1.31 6.03 18.13
C ALA A 110 -0.33 5.01 18.72
N ALA A 111 -0.37 3.75 18.25
CA ALA A 111 0.60 2.71 18.59
C ALA A 111 1.96 2.87 17.87
N GLY A 112 2.18 3.99 17.18
CA GLY A 112 3.41 4.27 16.43
C GLY A 112 3.50 3.53 15.09
N GLY A 113 2.37 3.01 14.57
CA GLY A 113 2.27 2.38 13.26
C GLY A 113 2.43 3.35 12.08
N GLY A 114 2.45 4.67 12.35
CA GLY A 114 2.84 5.67 11.34
C GLY A 114 4.34 5.69 11.02
N ASP A 115 5.16 4.96 11.77
CA ASP A 115 6.61 4.86 11.57
C ASP A 115 7.04 3.43 11.20
N ALA A 116 8.05 3.29 10.36
CA ALA A 116 8.53 2.01 9.88
C ALA A 116 9.08 1.10 11.01
N TYR A 117 8.74 -0.19 10.97
CA TYR A 117 9.28 -1.23 11.88
C TYR A 117 10.47 -1.98 11.30
N VAL A 118 10.53 -2.04 9.96
CA VAL A 118 11.59 -2.62 9.16
C VAL A 118 12.03 -1.57 8.12
N PRO A 119 13.21 -1.69 7.50
CA PRO A 119 13.54 -0.88 6.34
C PRO A 119 12.38 -0.83 5.34
N THR A 120 11.93 0.36 4.96
CA THR A 120 10.71 0.51 4.14
C THR A 120 10.91 1.44 2.96
N THR A 121 10.52 0.99 1.77
CA THR A 121 10.41 1.84 0.59
C THR A 121 8.94 2.02 0.25
N SER A 122 8.47 3.26 0.16
CA SER A 122 7.09 3.57 -0.17
C SER A 122 7.02 4.37 -1.46
N PHE A 123 6.15 3.95 -2.38
CA PHE A 123 5.90 4.59 -3.67
C PHE A 123 4.46 5.06 -3.76
N TRP A 124 4.24 6.27 -4.25
CA TRP A 124 2.89 6.75 -4.58
C TRP A 124 2.89 7.66 -5.80
N SER A 125 1.70 7.80 -6.36
CA SER A 125 1.37 8.78 -7.39
C SER A 125 0.56 9.90 -6.74
N SER A 126 0.99 11.16 -6.84
CA SER A 126 0.40 12.23 -6.03
C SER A 126 -1.00 12.62 -6.48
N LEU A 127 -1.11 13.09 -7.72
CA LEU A 127 -2.35 13.65 -8.25
C LEU A 127 -3.26 12.61 -8.91
N PHE A 128 -2.71 11.45 -9.26
CA PHE A 128 -3.41 10.50 -10.13
C PHE A 128 -3.86 9.24 -9.41
N ASP A 129 -3.45 9.00 -8.16
CA ASP A 129 -4.03 7.94 -7.34
C ASP A 129 -5.50 8.28 -7.06
N GLU A 130 -6.40 7.56 -7.73
CA GLU A 130 -7.85 7.77 -7.71
C GLU A 130 -8.55 7.09 -6.53
N ILE A 131 -7.80 6.38 -5.68
CA ILE A 131 -8.33 5.57 -4.57
C ILE A 131 -7.86 6.12 -3.23
N VAL A 132 -6.58 6.47 -3.12
CA VAL A 132 -5.96 6.94 -1.90
C VAL A 132 -5.67 8.43 -2.02
N GLN A 133 -6.31 9.23 -1.17
CA GLN A 133 -6.00 10.66 -1.02
C GLN A 133 -6.10 11.08 0.45
N PRO A 134 -5.30 12.08 0.90
CA PRO A 134 -4.29 12.81 0.14
C PRO A 134 -3.04 11.98 -0.18
N GLN A 135 -2.45 12.17 -1.35
CA GLN A 135 -1.14 11.60 -1.75
C GLN A 135 -0.11 12.69 -2.09
N ILE A 136 -0.23 13.87 -1.47
CA ILE A 136 0.66 15.00 -1.76
C ILE A 136 1.62 15.31 -0.61
N GLY A 137 2.90 15.48 -0.95
CA GLY A 137 3.93 16.01 -0.06
C GLY A 137 4.04 15.28 1.29
N LEU A 138 4.16 16.05 2.38
CA LEU A 138 4.30 15.49 3.74
C LEU A 138 3.01 14.89 4.29
N THR A 139 1.86 15.22 3.69
CA THR A 139 0.53 14.72 4.08
C THR A 139 0.11 13.45 3.36
N ALA A 140 0.91 12.97 2.40
CA ALA A 140 0.60 11.77 1.63
C ALA A 140 0.35 10.57 2.55
N SER A 141 -0.78 9.90 2.38
CA SER A 141 -1.15 8.71 3.16
C SER A 141 -0.12 7.58 2.99
N ALA A 142 0.51 7.50 1.83
CA ALA A 142 1.58 6.54 1.56
C ALA A 142 2.88 6.82 2.33
N ARG A 143 3.06 8.02 2.88
CA ARG A 143 4.30 8.41 3.56
C ARG A 143 4.42 7.66 4.88
N ILE A 144 5.53 6.95 5.06
CA ILE A 144 5.86 6.31 6.34
C ILE A 144 6.96 7.10 7.06
N GLY A 145 6.83 7.23 8.38
CA GLY A 145 7.81 7.88 9.25
C GLY A 145 9.02 6.99 9.57
N ASN A 146 10.07 7.58 10.14
CA ASN A 146 11.31 6.88 10.49
C ASN A 146 11.78 7.17 11.93
N ALA A 147 10.85 7.39 12.88
CA ALA A 147 11.19 7.64 14.27
C ALA A 147 12.05 6.51 14.90
N ARG A 148 11.84 5.27 14.45
CA ARG A 148 12.61 4.08 14.87
C ARG A 148 13.96 3.91 14.18
N ARG A 149 14.35 4.83 13.28
CA ARG A 149 15.62 4.80 12.52
C ARG A 149 15.88 3.48 11.80
N LYS A 150 14.83 2.88 11.24
CA LYS A 150 14.91 1.63 10.45
C LYS A 150 15.40 1.84 9.03
N GLY A 151 15.35 3.10 8.56
CA GLY A 151 15.67 3.47 7.19
C GLY A 151 14.40 3.48 6.35
N VAL A 152 14.11 4.62 5.75
CA VAL A 152 12.91 4.83 4.93
C VAL A 152 13.26 5.59 3.67
N THR A 153 12.71 5.16 2.55
CA THR A 153 12.71 5.89 1.28
C THR A 153 11.27 6.09 0.83
N ASN A 154 10.82 7.34 0.84
CA ASN A 154 9.49 7.75 0.41
C ASN A 154 9.61 8.40 -0.96
N VAL A 155 8.91 7.86 -1.97
CA VAL A 155 9.05 8.22 -3.37
C VAL A 155 7.70 8.60 -3.96
N GLU A 156 7.52 9.90 -4.18
CA GLU A 156 6.49 10.41 -5.09
C GLU A 156 7.03 10.34 -6.51
N VAL A 157 6.41 9.52 -7.37
CA VAL A 157 6.99 9.26 -8.70
C VAL A 157 7.01 10.52 -9.58
N GLN A 158 6.03 11.42 -9.44
CA GLN A 158 5.99 12.70 -10.15
C GLN A 158 7.11 13.64 -9.71
N THR A 159 7.51 13.62 -8.44
CA THR A 159 8.64 14.42 -7.95
C THR A 159 9.97 13.93 -8.56
N VAL A 160 10.13 12.62 -8.76
CA VAL A 160 11.39 12.05 -9.29
C VAL A 160 11.46 12.10 -10.81
N CYS A 161 10.39 11.71 -11.50
CA CYS A 161 10.37 11.64 -12.97
C CYS A 161 9.93 12.96 -13.63
N GLY A 162 9.34 13.91 -12.89
CA GLY A 162 8.96 15.22 -13.41
C GLY A 162 7.98 15.14 -14.58
N LEU A 163 8.26 15.86 -15.66
CA LEU A 163 7.43 15.87 -16.88
C LEU A 163 7.78 14.77 -17.89
N SER A 164 8.59 13.78 -17.49
CA SER A 164 8.89 12.64 -18.36
C SER A 164 7.67 11.69 -18.47
N PRO A 165 7.67 10.72 -19.39
CA PRO A 165 6.62 9.69 -19.45
C PRO A 165 6.42 8.92 -18.13
N GLY A 166 7.51 8.62 -17.43
CA GLY A 166 7.50 8.06 -16.07
C GLY A 166 6.92 8.99 -15.00
N GLY A 167 6.77 10.29 -15.25
CA GLY A 167 6.05 11.20 -14.35
C GLY A 167 4.59 11.44 -14.76
N GLY A 168 4.10 10.70 -15.76
CA GLY A 168 2.77 10.85 -16.32
C GLY A 168 1.64 10.32 -15.43
N PHE A 169 0.54 9.92 -16.09
CA PHE A 169 -0.67 9.46 -15.43
C PHE A 169 -0.52 8.01 -14.95
N TYR A 170 -0.31 7.85 -13.64
CA TYR A 170 -0.34 6.55 -12.98
C TYR A 170 -1.39 6.57 -11.87
N GLY A 171 -2.52 5.89 -12.11
CA GLY A 171 -3.50 5.57 -11.09
C GLY A 171 -3.04 4.51 -10.10
N HIS A 172 -3.89 4.25 -9.11
CA HIS A 172 -3.60 3.44 -7.93
C HIS A 172 -3.03 2.05 -8.24
N ALA A 173 -3.61 1.35 -9.23
CA ALA A 173 -3.12 0.05 -9.68
C ALA A 173 -1.96 0.17 -10.69
N SER A 174 -2.04 1.09 -11.64
CA SER A 174 -1.01 1.23 -12.70
C SER A 174 0.38 1.59 -12.16
N LEU A 175 0.48 2.08 -10.92
CA LEU A 175 1.77 2.28 -10.26
C LEU A 175 2.56 0.97 -10.08
N LEU A 176 1.90 -0.20 -10.10
CA LEU A 176 2.55 -1.51 -10.05
C LEU A 176 3.40 -1.82 -11.29
N SER A 177 3.06 -1.26 -12.46
CA SER A 177 3.80 -1.45 -13.70
C SER A 177 4.81 -0.32 -13.99
N HIS A 178 4.98 0.60 -13.04
CA HIS A 178 5.77 1.81 -13.22
C HIS A 178 7.29 1.54 -13.30
N PRO A 179 8.02 2.14 -14.26
CA PRO A 179 9.44 1.85 -14.47
C PRO A 179 10.34 2.22 -13.28
N LEU A 180 10.17 3.41 -12.70
CA LEU A 180 10.90 3.81 -11.49
C LEU A 180 10.62 2.91 -10.28
N VAL A 181 9.36 2.51 -10.07
CA VAL A 181 8.97 1.60 -8.97
C VAL A 181 9.65 0.25 -9.13
N ALA A 182 9.67 -0.32 -10.33
CA ALA A 182 10.37 -1.57 -10.61
C ALA A 182 11.89 -1.44 -10.38
N ALA A 183 12.51 -0.36 -10.88
CA ALA A 183 13.95 -0.12 -10.71
C ALA A 183 14.35 0.01 -9.23
N LEU A 184 13.59 0.79 -8.45
CA LEU A 184 13.85 0.97 -7.02
C LEU A 184 13.49 -0.26 -6.19
N THR A 185 12.48 -1.02 -6.60
CA THR A 185 12.19 -2.35 -6.01
C THR A 185 13.38 -3.28 -6.21
N LEU A 186 13.92 -3.35 -7.43
CA LEU A 186 15.11 -4.17 -7.73
C LEU A 186 16.35 -3.70 -6.95
N ASP A 187 16.54 -2.39 -6.84
CA ASP A 187 17.60 -1.79 -6.04
C ASP A 187 17.50 -2.20 -4.56
N ALA A 188 16.31 -2.09 -3.95
CA ALA A 188 16.08 -2.51 -2.57
C ALA A 188 16.34 -4.01 -2.39
N LEU A 189 15.85 -4.85 -3.31
CA LEU A 189 16.03 -6.31 -3.22
C LEU A 189 17.51 -6.73 -3.32
N LYS A 190 18.31 -6.04 -4.15
CA LYS A 190 19.73 -6.36 -4.35
C LYS A 190 20.63 -5.88 -3.21
N ASN A 191 20.34 -4.72 -2.63
CA ASN A 191 21.25 -4.06 -1.69
C ASN A 191 20.86 -4.27 -0.22
N GLY A 192 19.60 -4.63 0.04
CA GLY A 192 19.05 -4.60 1.38
C GLY A 192 18.81 -3.18 1.90
N GLY A 193 17.89 -3.09 2.86
CA GLY A 193 17.43 -1.81 3.35
C GLY A 193 16.46 -1.13 2.36
N PRO A 194 16.09 0.13 2.58
CA PRO A 194 15.22 0.81 1.65
C PRO A 194 15.94 1.09 0.32
N ALA A 195 15.19 1.26 -0.75
CA ALA A 195 15.71 1.67 -2.05
C ALA A 195 16.46 3.01 -1.95
N SER A 196 17.37 3.29 -2.88
CA SER A 196 18.12 4.54 -2.90
C SER A 196 18.12 5.14 -4.30
N LEU A 197 17.56 6.35 -4.41
CA LEU A 197 17.66 7.16 -5.62
C LEU A 197 19.13 7.44 -5.99
N GLY A 198 20.01 7.58 -4.98
CA GLY A 198 21.44 7.80 -5.21
C GLY A 198 22.13 6.62 -5.89
N ARG A 199 21.68 5.38 -5.64
CA ARG A 199 22.26 4.17 -6.26
C ARG A 199 21.92 4.01 -7.73
N ILE A 200 20.81 4.62 -8.18
CA ILE A 200 20.36 4.58 -9.57
C ILE A 200 20.42 5.95 -10.26
N ALA A 201 21.11 6.93 -9.67
CA ALA A 201 21.01 8.34 -10.06
C ALA A 201 21.39 8.59 -11.53
N SER A 202 22.38 7.87 -12.06
CA SER A 202 22.78 7.94 -13.48
C SER A 202 21.69 7.47 -14.43
N ASP A 203 20.84 6.56 -13.97
CA ASP A 203 19.88 5.82 -14.81
C ASP A 203 18.47 6.39 -14.71
N ILE A 204 18.17 7.22 -13.69
CA ILE A 204 16.83 7.80 -13.45
C ILE A 204 16.27 8.43 -14.72
N ARG A 205 17.08 9.20 -15.46
CA ARG A 205 16.62 9.86 -16.70
C ARG A 205 16.13 8.84 -17.72
N ASP A 206 16.84 7.74 -17.91
CA ASP A 206 16.49 6.72 -18.90
C ASP A 206 15.35 5.84 -18.43
N ILE A 207 15.30 5.50 -17.14
CA ILE A 207 14.18 4.81 -16.50
C ILE A 207 12.89 5.62 -16.71
N CYS A 208 12.92 6.91 -16.37
CA CYS A 208 11.77 7.81 -16.44
C CYS A 208 11.34 8.17 -17.88
N LYS A 209 12.12 7.83 -18.93
CA LYS A 209 11.65 7.95 -20.33
C LYS A 209 10.63 6.88 -20.72
N ASN A 210 10.54 5.78 -19.95
CA ASN A 210 9.60 4.70 -20.23
C ASN A 210 8.24 4.96 -19.57
N VAL A 211 7.21 4.28 -20.08
CA VAL A 211 5.85 4.26 -19.51
C VAL A 211 5.60 2.98 -18.70
N LEU A 212 6.37 1.93 -18.97
CA LEU A 212 6.24 0.62 -18.33
C LEU A 212 7.62 0.14 -17.88
N ALA A 213 7.62 -0.66 -16.82
CA ALA A 213 8.81 -1.34 -16.35
C ALA A 213 9.38 -2.28 -17.43
N PRO A 214 10.73 -2.46 -17.48
CA PRO A 214 11.34 -3.37 -18.43
C PRO A 214 10.76 -4.78 -18.34
N GLY A 215 10.43 -5.36 -19.50
CA GLY A 215 9.85 -6.70 -19.60
C GLY A 215 8.32 -6.73 -19.52
N LEU A 216 7.66 -5.60 -19.28
CA LEU A 216 6.20 -5.47 -19.39
C LEU A 216 5.82 -4.89 -20.76
N ASP A 217 4.71 -5.35 -21.30
CA ASP A 217 4.13 -4.81 -22.53
C ASP A 217 2.81 -4.06 -22.28
N GLY A 218 2.20 -3.57 -23.37
CA GLY A 218 0.94 -2.83 -23.30
C GLY A 218 -0.22 -3.64 -22.72
N ALA A 219 -0.22 -4.97 -22.91
CA ALA A 219 -1.25 -5.84 -22.35
C ALA A 219 -1.06 -5.99 -20.83
N ASP A 220 0.18 -6.14 -20.35
CA ASP A 220 0.48 -6.16 -18.92
C ASP A 220 0.04 -4.85 -18.24
N GLY A 221 0.36 -3.71 -18.87
CA GLY A 221 -0.06 -2.39 -18.39
C GLY A 221 -1.58 -2.26 -18.32
N ALA A 222 -2.29 -2.66 -19.38
CA ALA A 222 -3.75 -2.60 -19.44
C ALA A 222 -4.42 -3.54 -18.41
N GLN A 223 -3.91 -4.76 -18.24
CA GLN A 223 -4.41 -5.71 -17.24
C GLN A 223 -4.19 -5.19 -15.82
N THR A 224 -3.02 -4.60 -15.56
CA THR A 224 -2.68 -4.00 -14.26
C THR A 224 -3.63 -2.85 -13.93
N ALA A 225 -3.84 -1.91 -14.86
CA ALA A 225 -4.80 -0.82 -14.68
C ALA A 225 -6.24 -1.35 -14.52
N GLY A 226 -6.61 -2.38 -15.29
CA GLY A 226 -7.92 -3.04 -15.25
C GLY A 226 -8.23 -3.75 -13.93
N ALA A 227 -7.23 -3.98 -13.06
CA ALA A 227 -7.45 -4.57 -11.74
C ALA A 227 -8.40 -3.74 -10.86
N ILE A 228 -8.45 -2.41 -11.06
CA ILE A 228 -9.39 -1.52 -10.34
C ILE A 228 -10.84 -1.84 -10.70
N VAL A 229 -11.14 -2.13 -11.97
CA VAL A 229 -12.50 -2.50 -12.39
C VAL A 229 -12.94 -3.79 -11.70
N LEU A 230 -12.05 -4.80 -11.66
CA LEU A 230 -12.34 -6.05 -10.95
C LEU A 230 -12.50 -5.84 -9.43
N ALA A 231 -11.73 -4.91 -8.84
CA ALA A 231 -11.90 -4.54 -7.43
C ALA A 231 -13.28 -3.89 -7.19
N GLY A 232 -13.71 -2.97 -8.06
CA GLY A 232 -15.04 -2.36 -8.02
C GLY A 232 -16.18 -3.37 -8.10
N VAL A 233 -16.09 -4.34 -9.03
CA VAL A 233 -17.07 -5.44 -9.14
C VAL A 233 -17.12 -6.26 -7.85
N ARG A 234 -15.97 -6.59 -7.27
CA ARG A 234 -15.89 -7.32 -6.00
C ARG A 234 -16.47 -6.53 -4.83
N LEU A 235 -16.27 -5.22 -4.79
CA LEU A 235 -16.88 -4.33 -3.80
C LEU A 235 -18.41 -4.36 -3.91
N ILE A 236 -18.95 -4.21 -5.11
CA ILE A 236 -20.41 -4.26 -5.36
C ILE A 236 -20.99 -5.61 -4.91
N ALA A 237 -20.34 -6.71 -5.29
CA ALA A 237 -20.83 -8.06 -5.05
C ALA A 237 -20.56 -8.58 -3.62
N TYR A 238 -19.87 -7.82 -2.76
CA TYR A 238 -19.50 -8.28 -1.44
C TYR A 238 -20.72 -8.42 -0.51
N PRO A 239 -21.01 -9.60 0.06
CA PRO A 239 -22.28 -9.86 0.74
C PRO A 239 -22.33 -9.39 2.19
N SER A 240 -21.18 -9.24 2.87
CA SER A 240 -21.10 -9.01 4.32
C SER A 240 -20.86 -7.54 4.68
N LYS A 241 -21.63 -6.64 4.08
CA LYS A 241 -21.48 -5.19 4.25
C LYS A 241 -21.94 -4.74 5.65
N LEU A 242 -21.25 -3.73 6.19
CA LEU A 242 -21.53 -3.09 7.49
C LEU A 242 -21.82 -1.61 7.29
N LYS A 243 -22.54 -0.99 8.23
CA LYS A 243 -22.75 0.48 8.23
C LYS A 243 -21.74 1.23 9.08
N GLU A 244 -21.07 0.51 9.97
CA GLU A 244 -20.12 1.04 10.93
C GLU A 244 -18.86 0.20 10.90
N GLU A 245 -17.74 0.83 11.23
CA GLU A 245 -16.46 0.16 11.34
C GLU A 245 -16.52 -0.99 12.35
N PRO A 246 -15.95 -2.17 12.03
CA PRO A 246 -15.82 -3.24 13.02
C PRO A 246 -15.08 -2.79 14.28
N ALA A 247 -15.51 -3.32 15.42
CA ALA A 247 -14.79 -3.11 16.68
C ALA A 247 -13.32 -3.57 16.57
N LEU A 248 -12.45 -2.83 17.26
CA LEU A 248 -11.04 -3.22 17.42
C LEU A 248 -10.96 -4.54 18.20
N ARG A 249 -9.99 -5.38 17.83
CA ARG A 249 -9.65 -6.59 18.58
C ARG A 249 -9.09 -6.18 19.94
N ALA A 250 -9.30 -7.02 20.95
CA ALA A 250 -8.88 -6.74 22.32
C ALA A 250 -7.37 -6.47 22.50
N TYR A 251 -6.51 -6.96 21.59
CA TYR A 251 -5.08 -6.70 21.63
C TYR A 251 -4.70 -5.29 21.16
N ALA A 252 -5.62 -4.58 20.52
CA ALA A 252 -5.44 -3.23 19.97
C ALA A 252 -6.38 -2.19 20.63
N ALA A 253 -7.29 -2.63 21.49
CA ALA A 253 -8.25 -1.78 22.20
C ALA A 253 -7.66 -1.22 23.51
#